data_AF-A0A4P8IPG6-F1
#
_entry.id   AF-A0A4P8IPG6-F1
#
_cell.length_a   1.000
_cell.length_b   1.000
_cell.length_c   1.000
_cell.angle_alpha   90.00
_cell.angle_beta   90.00
_cell.angle_gamma   90.00
#
_symmetry.space_group_name_H-M   'P 1'
#
loop_
_entity.id
_entity.type
_entity.pdbx_description
1 polymer ?
#
loop_
_entity_poly.entity_id
_entity_poly.type
_entity_poly.pdbx_seq_one_letter_code
_entity_poly.pdbx_strand_id
1 'polypeptide(L)' 'MSRIVELSLGDQIYVAEFHVVDGLMTVYTDAGGTKSTSVNGMNELKLARLLLGHLVREGKANPTS' A
#
# COMPACT_ATOMS: atom_id res chain seq x y z
N MET A 1 7.98 3.73 -12.22
CA MET A 1 8.89 2.91 -11.39
C MET A 1 8.10 2.38 -10.21
N SER A 2 8.01 1.07 -10.03
CA SER A 2 7.38 0.44 -8.84
C SER A 2 8.27 0.65 -7.62
N ARG A 3 7.66 0.84 -6.45
CA ARG A 3 8.35 0.90 -5.15
C ARG A 3 7.65 -0.01 -4.16
N ILE A 4 8.38 -0.53 -3.19
CA ILE A 4 7.84 -1.40 -2.15
C ILE A 4 7.46 -0.57 -0.93
N VAL A 5 6.35 -0.94 -0.29
CA VAL A 5 5.97 -0.44 1.02
C VAL A 5 5.69 -1.60 1.96
N GLU A 6 6.15 -1.45 3.19
CA GLU A 6 5.94 -2.42 4.27
C GLU A 6 5.13 -1.78 5.39
N LEU A 7 4.24 -2.58 5.97
CA LEU A 7 3.41 -2.24 7.12
C LEU A 7 3.44 -3.38 8.14
N SER A 8 3.88 -3.10 9.35
CA SER A 8 3.81 -4.02 10.49
C SER A 8 2.55 -3.75 11.30
N LEU A 9 1.75 -4.78 11.56
CA LEU A 9 0.56 -4.72 12.41
C LEU A 9 0.63 -5.87 13.42
N GLY A 10 1.08 -5.56 14.64
CA GLY A 10 1.41 -6.58 15.64
C GLY A 10 2.58 -7.44 15.14
N ASP A 11 2.42 -8.76 15.19
CA ASP A 11 3.44 -9.72 14.74
C ASP A 11 3.37 -10.03 13.24
N GLN A 12 2.44 -9.41 12.51
CA GLN A 12 2.24 -9.62 11.07
C GLN A 12 2.91 -8.52 10.26
N ILE A 13 3.61 -8.92 9.20
CA ILE A 13 4.21 -8.02 8.22
C ILE A 13 3.42 -8.10 6.93
N TYR A 14 3.03 -6.94 6.40
CA TYR A 14 2.35 -6.82 5.11
C TYR A 14 3.24 -6.06 4.14
N VAL A 15 3.34 -6.56 2.92
CA VAL A 15 4.15 -5.98 1.84
C VAL A 15 3.26 -5.68 0.66
N ALA A 16 3.46 -4.53 0.02
CA ALA A 16 2.77 -4.15 -1.20
C ALA A 16 3.69 -3.38 -2.14
N GLU A 17 3.37 -3.42 -3.43
CA GLU A 17 3.96 -2.58 -4.44
C GLU A 17 3.11 -1.32 -4.62
N PHE A 18 3.75 -0.18 -4.87
CA PHE A 18 3.03 1.03 -5.23
C PHE A 18 3.68 1.78 -6.39
N HIS A 19 2.82 2.47 -7.14
CA HIS A 19 3.18 3.28 -8.28
C HIS A 19 2.59 4.68 -8.09
N VAL A 20 3.33 5.68 -8.56
CA VAL A 20 2.83 7.05 -8.66
C VAL A 20 2.93 7.48 -10.12
N VAL A 21 1.79 7.82 -10.72
CA VAL A 21 1.68 8.28 -12.11
C VAL A 21 0.77 9.50 -12.12
N ASP A 22 1.26 10.62 -12.64
CA ASP A 22 0.51 11.89 -12.73
C ASP A 22 -0.13 12.33 -11.40
N GLY A 23 0.57 12.11 -10.29
CA GLY A 23 0.09 12.46 -8.95
C GLY A 23 -0.98 11.53 -8.38
N LEU A 24 -1.32 10.44 -9.08
CA LEU A 24 -2.16 9.36 -8.57
C LEU A 24 -1.26 8.23 -8.06
N MET A 25 -1.42 7.87 -6.79
CA MET A 25 -0.80 6.70 -6.20
C MET A 25 -1.73 5.50 -6.33
N THR A 26 -1.20 4.35 -6.72
CA THR A 26 -1.89 3.06 -6.64
C THR A 26 -1.02 2.06 -5.90
N VAL A 27 -1.60 1.39 -4.91
CA VAL A 27 -1.01 0.29 -4.14
C VAL A 27 -1.62 -1.03 -4.59
N TYR A 28 -0.78 -2.04 -4.76
CA TYR A 28 -1.08 -3.40 -5.19
C TYR A 28 -0.54 -4.39 -4.16
N THR A 29 -1.39 -5.29 -3.69
CA THR A 29 -1.01 -6.38 -2.78
C THR A 29 -0.88 -7.69 -3.56
N ASP A 30 -0.16 -8.65 -2.97
CA ASP A 30 -0.02 -10.02 -3.48
C ASP A 30 -1.35 -10.78 -3.59
N ALA A 31 -2.30 -10.46 -2.71
CA ALA A 31 -3.66 -10.99 -2.70
C ALA A 31 -4.55 -10.46 -3.84
N GLY A 32 -4.00 -9.66 -4.77
CA GLY A 32 -4.75 -9.01 -5.84
C GLY A 32 -5.58 -7.80 -5.40
N GLY A 33 -5.36 -7.32 -4.17
CA GLY A 33 -5.99 -6.10 -3.66
C GLY A 33 -5.36 -4.85 -4.22
N THR A 34 -6.19 -3.89 -4.62
CA THR A 34 -5.70 -2.63 -5.19
C THR A 34 -6.41 -1.42 -4.57
N LYS A 35 -5.67 -0.35 -4.31
CA LYS A 35 -6.26 0.91 -3.87
C LYS A 35 -5.51 2.11 -4.43
N SER A 36 -6.24 3.13 -4.85
CA SER A 36 -5.67 4.34 -5.44
C SER A 36 -6.14 5.61 -4.73
N THR A 37 -5.27 6.63 -4.66
CA THR A 37 -5.60 7.97 -4.18
C THR A 37 -4.63 9.01 -4.74
N SER A 38 -5.07 10.26 -4.83
CA SER A 38 -4.19 11.36 -5.22
C SER A 38 -3.15 11.65 -4.13
N VAL A 39 -1.90 11.92 -4.52
CA VAL A 39 -0.79 12.22 -3.61
C VAL A 39 -0.98 13.59 -2.95
N ASN A 40 -1.47 14.59 -3.68
CA ASN A 40 -1.79 15.94 -3.18
C ASN A 40 -0.69 16.56 -2.28
N GLY A 41 0.58 16.37 -2.65
CA GLY A 41 1.74 16.87 -1.88
C GLY A 41 2.07 16.11 -0.59
N MET A 42 1.35 15.02 -0.30
CA MET A 42 1.68 14.13 0.81
C MET A 42 2.96 13.34 0.55
N ASN A 43 3.63 12.94 1.63
CA ASN A 43 4.74 12.01 1.54
C ASN A 43 4.27 10.65 0.98
N GLU A 44 4.84 10.24 -0.14
CA GLU A 44 4.42 9.05 -0.87
C GLU A 44 4.47 7.78 -0.01
N LEU A 45 5.54 7.58 0.78
CA LEU A 45 5.69 6.38 1.60
C LEU A 45 4.63 6.33 2.72
N LYS A 46 4.35 7.48 3.36
CA LYS A 46 3.28 7.55 4.38
C LYS A 46 1.91 7.25 3.78
N LEU A 47 1.63 7.77 2.59
CA LEU A 47 0.38 7.53 1.89
C LEU A 47 0.25 6.07 1.44
N ALA A 48 1.33 5.48 0.92
CA ALA A 48 1.36 4.07 0.53
C ALA A 48 1.11 3.15 1.72
N ARG A 49 1.72 3.44 2.88
CA ARG A 49 1.45 2.69 4.14
C ARG A 49 0.01 2.83 4.59
N LEU A 50 -0.55 4.03 4.49
CA LEU A 50 -1.95 4.28 4.80
C LEU A 50 -2.84 3.40 3.90
N LEU A 51 -2.66 3.47 2.59
CA LEU A 51 -3.44 2.68 1.63
C LEU A 51 -3.30 1.17 1.85
N LEU A 52 -2.08 0.68 2.11
CA LEU A 52 -1.85 -0.72 2.48
C LEU A 52 -2.64 -1.09 3.75
N GLY A 53 -2.60 -0.26 4.79
CA GLY A 53 -3.37 -0.50 6.01
C GLY A 53 -4.89 -0.46 5.83
N HIS A 54 -5.40 0.21 4.80
CA HIS A 54 -6.80 0.06 4.40
C HIS A 54 -7.05 -1.30 3.75
N LEU A 55 -6.19 -1.72 2.81
CA LEU A 55 -6.32 -3.02 2.14
C LEU A 55 -6.24 -4.19 3.12
N VAL A 56 -5.37 -4.12 4.13
CA VAL A 56 -5.32 -5.12 5.23
C VAL A 56 -6.66 -5.20 5.96
N ARG A 57 -7.21 -4.05 6.38
CA ARG A 57 -8.51 -3.99 7.08
C ARG A 57 -9.68 -4.49 6.24
N GLU A 58 -9.57 -4.36 4.92
CA GLU A 58 -10.56 -4.87 3.95
C GLU A 58 -10.37 -6.37 3.65
N GLY A 59 -9.36 -7.05 4.22
CA GLY A 59 -9.05 -8.44 3.92
C GLY A 59 -8.45 -8.65 2.52
N LYS A 60 -7.89 -7.60 1.92
CA LYS A 60 -7.34 -7.58 0.56
C LYS A 60 -5.81 -7.54 0.53
N ALA A 61 -5.16 -7.97 1.60
CA ALA A 61 -3.71 -8.08 1.69
C ALA A 61 -3.39 -9.29 2.57
N ASN A 62 -2.43 -10.11 2.16
CA ASN A 62 -1.97 -11.22 2.99
C ASN A 62 -0.74 -10.81 3.80
N PRO A 63 -0.60 -11.30 5.04
CA PRO A 63 0.65 -11.19 5.75
C PRO A 63 1.72 -12.04 5.05
N THR A 64 2.93 -11.51 4.95
CA THR A 64 4.10 -12.20 4.40
C THR A 64 4.79 -13.07 5.46
N SER A 65 4.60 -12.77 6.75
CA SER A 65 5.09 -13.54 7.89
C SER A 65 4.07 -13.58 9.02
#